data_AF-A0A1V4TYC0-F1
#
_entry.id   AF-A0A1V4TYC0-F1
#
_cell.length_a   1.000
_cell.length_b   1.000
_cell.length_c   1.000
_cell.angle_alpha   90.00
_cell.angle_beta   90.00
_cell.angle_gamma   90.00
#
_symmetry.space_group_name_H-M   'P 1'
#
loop_
_entity.id
_entity.type
_entity.pdbx_description
1 polymer ?
#
loop_
_entity_poly.entity_id
_entity_poly.type
_entity_poly.pdbx_seq_one_letter_code
_entity_poly.pdbx_strand_id
1 'polypeptide(L)'
;MEVDYFLPGCPPPVVLINRALDAIVKGELPPKGSVLAPLPAVCDECPRKRENKKITTIHRVFEVTPDPERCLMEQGIICMGMATRSGCGAQCLKVDMPCTGCGGATPNQPDMGTGMITALASILNPGKEPGTYEEEEVNKLISQIKDPAGIFYMYSLPAAILRRKEMRE
;
A
#
# COMPACT_ATOMS: atom_id res chain seq x y z
N MET A 1 -17.09 20.08 -6.29
CA MET A 1 -17.85 19.98 -5.03
C MET A 1 -16.84 19.88 -3.91
N GLU A 2 -17.04 20.63 -2.82
CA GLU A 2 -16.21 20.53 -1.63
C GLU A 2 -16.59 19.27 -0.84
N VAL A 3 -15.60 18.51 -0.37
CA VAL A 3 -15.82 17.28 0.42
C VAL A 3 -15.36 17.55 1.84
N ASP A 4 -16.29 17.57 2.79
CA ASP A 4 -15.97 17.86 4.19
C ASP A 4 -15.19 16.72 4.86
N TYR A 5 -15.51 15.47 4.54
CA TYR A 5 -14.91 14.28 5.14
C TYR A 5 -14.84 13.14 4.13
N PHE A 6 -13.80 12.31 4.25
CA PHE A 6 -13.61 11.14 3.40
C PHE A 6 -13.51 9.85 4.22
N LEU A 7 -14.34 8.86 3.88
CA LEU A 7 -14.29 7.52 4.48
C LEU A 7 -13.73 6.52 3.46
N PRO A 8 -12.49 6.04 3.61
CA PRO A 8 -11.84 5.19 2.62
C PRO A 8 -12.29 3.73 2.68
N GLY A 9 -12.11 3.02 1.56
CA GLY A 9 -12.27 1.57 1.42
C GLY A 9 -13.09 1.16 0.20
N CYS A 10 -12.88 -0.07 -0.28
CA CYS A 10 -13.60 -0.64 -1.43
C CYS A 10 -14.14 -2.04 -1.10
N PRO A 11 -15.24 -2.14 -0.32
CA PRO A 11 -15.96 -1.06 0.36
C PRO A 11 -15.32 -0.66 1.70
N PRO A 12 -15.72 0.46 2.32
CA PRO A 12 -15.31 0.80 3.68
C PRO A 12 -15.71 -0.30 4.68
N PRO A 13 -14.80 -0.72 5.58
CA PRO A 13 -15.12 -1.67 6.65
C PRO A 13 -16.24 -1.16 7.56
N VAL A 14 -17.15 -2.06 7.97
CA VAL A 14 -18.27 -1.74 8.87
C VAL A 14 -17.81 -1.04 10.15
N VAL A 15 -16.67 -1.43 10.70
CA VAL A 15 -16.08 -0.80 11.89
C VAL A 15 -15.76 0.67 11.65
N LEU A 16 -15.24 1.04 10.46
CA LEU A 16 -14.98 2.44 10.12
C LEU A 16 -16.28 3.22 9.87
N ILE A 17 -17.27 2.60 9.24
CA ILE A 17 -18.60 3.21 9.04
C ILE A 17 -19.23 3.55 10.40
N ASN A 18 -19.25 2.61 11.34
CA ASN A 18 -19.81 2.83 12.67
C ASN A 18 -19.05 3.92 13.43
N ARG A 19 -17.71 3.92 13.38
CA ARG A 19 -16.90 4.98 14.01
C ARG A 19 -17.18 6.36 13.41
N ALA A 20 -17.36 6.44 12.09
CA ALA A 20 -17.73 7.68 11.43
C ALA A 20 -19.11 8.17 11.88
N LEU A 21 -20.10 7.27 11.94
CA LEU A 21 -21.44 7.59 12.44
C LEU A 21 -21.41 8.05 13.91
N ASP A 22 -20.69 7.35 14.77
CA ASP A 22 -20.54 7.71 16.18
C ASP A 22 -19.93 9.12 16.33
N ALA A 23 -18.88 9.42 15.56
CA ALA A 23 -18.24 10.74 15.57
C ALA A 23 -19.21 11.84 15.10
N ILE A 24 -20.03 11.59 14.08
CA ILE A 24 -21.04 12.52 13.59
C ILE A 24 -22.11 12.76 14.68
N VAL A 25 -22.67 11.70 15.24
CA VAL A 25 -23.76 11.77 16.23
C VAL A 25 -23.30 12.48 17.51
N LYS A 26 -22.06 12.27 17.94
CA LYS A 26 -21.49 12.91 19.13
C LYS A 26 -20.99 14.34 18.88
N GLY A 27 -20.89 14.76 17.62
CA GLY A 27 -20.27 16.04 17.26
C GLY A 27 -18.73 16.06 17.44
N GLU A 28 -18.10 14.88 17.50
CA GLU A 28 -16.65 14.69 17.70
C GLU A 28 -15.92 14.52 16.36
N LEU A 29 -16.29 15.31 15.36
CA LEU A 29 -15.66 15.23 14.04
C LEU A 29 -14.30 15.92 14.05
N PRO A 30 -13.30 15.33 13.34
CA PRO A 30 -12.02 16.00 13.13
C PRO A 30 -12.20 17.26 12.26
N PRO A 31 -11.13 18.06 12.06
CA PRO A 31 -11.18 19.21 11.17
C PRO A 31 -11.67 18.84 9.77
N LYS A 32 -12.38 19.76 9.10
CA LYS A 32 -12.83 19.57 7.71
C LYS A 32 -11.66 19.21 6.79
N GLY A 33 -11.92 18.35 5.81
CA GLY A 33 -10.94 17.74 4.91
C GLY A 33 -10.27 16.50 5.48
N SER A 34 -10.63 16.07 6.70
CA SER A 34 -10.03 14.88 7.32
C SER A 34 -10.53 13.57 6.72
N VAL A 35 -9.64 12.59 6.70
CA VAL A 35 -9.95 11.19 6.38
C VAL A 35 -10.39 10.48 7.66
N LEU A 36 -11.60 9.93 7.67
CA LEU A 36 -12.21 9.21 8.80
C LEU A 36 -11.70 7.76 8.90
N ALA A 37 -10.39 7.61 8.96
CA ALA A 37 -9.70 6.34 9.15
C ALA A 37 -8.39 6.56 9.92
N PRO A 38 -7.87 5.53 10.61
CA PRO A 38 -6.63 5.64 11.38
C PRO A 38 -5.46 6.22 10.57
N LEU A 39 -4.52 6.87 11.25
CA LEU A 39 -3.31 7.42 10.61
C LEU A 39 -2.28 6.35 10.18
N PRO A 40 -2.05 5.26 10.96
CA PRO A 40 -1.04 4.26 10.61
C PRO A 40 -1.33 3.53 9.30
N ALA A 41 -0.29 2.92 8.72
CA ALA A 41 -0.41 2.02 7.58
C ALA A 41 -1.03 0.67 7.99
N VAL A 42 -1.56 -0.11 7.05
CA VAL A 42 -2.11 -1.47 7.29
C VAL A 42 -1.11 -2.38 8.03
N CYS A 43 0.19 -2.13 7.86
CA CYS A 43 1.24 -2.83 8.58
C CYS A 43 1.12 -2.75 10.12
N ASP A 44 0.40 -1.78 10.69
CA ASP A 44 0.14 -1.68 12.13
C ASP A 44 -0.84 -2.76 12.63
N GLU A 45 -1.81 -3.14 11.79
CA GLU A 45 -2.82 -4.17 12.09
C GLU A 45 -2.45 -5.55 11.51
N CYS A 46 -1.31 -5.64 10.82
CA CYS A 46 -0.87 -6.85 10.14
C CYS A 46 -0.36 -7.90 11.14
N PRO A 47 -0.85 -9.16 11.08
CA PRO A 47 -0.43 -10.21 12.01
C PRO A 47 0.94 -10.81 11.67
N ARG A 48 1.52 -10.50 10.50
CA ARG A 48 2.75 -11.13 10.01
C ARG A 48 3.99 -10.53 10.68
N LYS A 49 4.96 -11.40 10.98
CA LYS A 49 6.27 -11.05 11.53
C LYS A 49 7.13 -10.37 10.46
N ARG A 50 7.85 -9.34 10.87
CA ARG A 50 8.76 -8.53 10.04
C ARG A 50 10.12 -8.54 10.70
N GLU A 51 11.13 -9.00 9.99
CA GLU A 51 12.48 -9.15 10.54
C GLU A 51 13.50 -8.45 9.64
N ASN A 52 13.50 -8.81 8.36
CA ASN A 52 14.51 -8.38 7.41
C ASN A 52 13.85 -7.64 6.26
N LYS A 53 13.93 -6.30 6.30
CA LYS A 53 13.38 -5.41 5.26
C LYS A 53 14.26 -5.35 4.00
N LYS A 54 14.72 -6.49 3.51
CA LYS A 54 15.56 -6.62 2.31
C LYS A 54 14.97 -7.69 1.40
N ILE A 55 14.73 -7.34 0.14
CA ILE A 55 14.21 -8.26 -0.86
C ILE A 55 15.18 -8.37 -2.03
N THR A 56 15.50 -9.60 -2.43
CA THR A 56 16.44 -9.91 -3.51
C THR A 56 15.74 -10.45 -4.75
N THR A 57 14.42 -10.64 -4.70
CA THR A 57 13.60 -11.08 -5.83
C THR A 57 12.15 -10.66 -5.58
N ILE A 58 11.39 -10.54 -6.66
CA ILE A 58 9.96 -10.24 -6.67
C ILE A 58 9.22 -11.40 -7.31
N HIS A 59 8.14 -11.82 -6.67
CA HIS A 59 7.25 -12.88 -7.13
C HIS A 59 5.84 -12.34 -7.36
N ARG A 60 5.17 -12.91 -8.36
CA ARG A 60 3.72 -12.78 -8.52
C ARG A 60 3.03 -13.76 -7.59
N VAL A 61 1.82 -13.41 -7.14
CA VAL A 61 1.07 -14.16 -6.12
C VAL A 61 0.84 -15.65 -6.44
N PHE A 62 0.85 -16.05 -7.71
CA PHE A 62 0.67 -17.45 -8.12
C PHE A 62 1.99 -18.23 -8.28
N GLU A 63 3.14 -17.55 -8.23
CA GLU A 63 4.45 -18.18 -8.47
C GLU A 63 4.97 -18.91 -7.23
N VAL A 64 4.53 -18.49 -6.05
CA VAL A 64 5.01 -18.99 -4.76
C VAL A 64 3.84 -19.16 -3.79
N THR A 65 3.93 -20.17 -2.93
CA THR A 65 3.06 -20.27 -1.76
C THR A 65 3.74 -19.53 -0.60
N PRO A 66 3.14 -18.47 -0.05
CA PRO A 66 3.77 -17.71 1.02
C PRO A 66 3.81 -18.50 2.34
N ASP A 67 4.86 -18.28 3.11
CA ASP A 67 4.85 -18.56 4.55
C ASP A 67 3.80 -17.65 5.21
N PRO A 68 2.81 -18.20 5.94
CA PRO A 68 1.72 -17.44 6.53
C PRO A 68 2.15 -16.55 7.71
N GLU A 69 3.26 -16.86 8.37
CA GLU A 69 3.75 -16.07 9.51
C GLU A 69 4.61 -14.89 9.06
N ARG A 70 5.39 -15.06 7.99
CA ARG A 70 6.34 -14.04 7.54
C ARG A 70 5.68 -12.95 6.69
N CYS A 71 6.22 -11.74 6.74
CA CYS A 71 5.77 -10.61 5.92
C CYS A 71 5.82 -10.97 4.43
N LEU A 72 4.70 -10.81 3.71
CA LEU A 72 4.63 -11.10 2.27
C LEU A 72 5.63 -10.29 1.46
N MET A 73 5.86 -9.03 1.84
CA MET A 73 6.85 -8.19 1.16
C MET A 73 8.26 -8.74 1.34
N GLU A 74 8.64 -9.17 2.55
CA GLU A 74 9.97 -9.76 2.82
C GLU A 74 10.16 -11.11 2.12
N GLN A 75 9.07 -11.72 1.63
CA GLN A 75 9.09 -12.91 0.79
C GLN A 75 9.10 -12.60 -0.71
N GLY A 76 9.23 -11.32 -1.10
CA GLY A 76 9.24 -10.88 -2.49
C GLY A 76 7.85 -10.69 -3.11
N ILE A 77 6.77 -10.83 -2.35
CA ILE A 77 5.40 -10.62 -2.87
C ILE A 77 5.00 -9.16 -2.63
N ILE A 78 4.79 -8.40 -3.71
CA ILE A 78 4.42 -6.99 -3.60
C ILE A 78 3.09 -6.85 -2.83
N CYS A 79 3.17 -6.16 -1.70
CA CYS A 79 2.07 -5.88 -0.80
C CYS A 79 1.97 -4.37 -0.53
N MET A 80 0.84 -3.76 -0.91
CA MET A 80 0.60 -2.32 -0.77
C MET A 80 0.41 -1.87 0.69
N GLY A 81 0.46 -2.77 1.67
CA GLY A 81 0.08 -2.49 3.06
C GLY A 81 0.92 -1.38 3.73
N MET A 82 2.15 -1.17 3.28
CA MET A 82 3.03 -0.09 3.77
C MET A 82 2.64 1.30 3.26
N ALA A 83 1.94 1.39 2.13
CA ALA A 83 1.47 2.62 1.52
C ALA A 83 -0.05 2.82 1.66
N THR A 84 -0.73 1.91 2.35
CA THR A 84 -2.18 1.89 2.49
C THR A 84 -2.58 2.20 3.92
N ARG A 85 -3.60 3.03 4.10
CA ARG A 85 -4.14 3.36 5.41
C ARG A 85 -4.78 2.15 6.10
N SER A 86 -4.57 2.02 7.41
CA SER A 86 -5.17 0.98 8.26
C SER A 86 -6.66 1.20 8.55
N GLY A 87 -7.29 0.27 9.25
CA GLY A 87 -8.72 0.31 9.60
C GLY A 87 -9.54 -0.83 8.99
N CYS A 88 -8.94 -1.62 8.09
CA CYS A 88 -9.55 -2.82 7.53
C CYS A 88 -9.23 -4.10 8.31
N GLY A 89 -8.42 -4.02 9.38
CA GLY A 89 -8.02 -5.17 10.18
C GLY A 89 -7.15 -6.17 9.40
N ALA A 90 -6.43 -5.68 8.38
CA ALA A 90 -5.53 -6.45 7.53
C ALA A 90 -6.15 -7.75 6.95
N GLN A 91 -7.44 -7.71 6.57
CA GLN A 91 -8.19 -8.91 6.16
C GLN A 91 -7.52 -9.73 5.06
N CYS A 92 -6.98 -9.09 4.01
CA CYS A 92 -6.31 -9.81 2.91
C CYS A 92 -5.12 -10.64 3.42
N LEU A 93 -4.36 -10.09 4.37
CA LEU A 93 -3.12 -10.70 4.85
C LEU A 93 -3.38 -11.92 5.74
N LYS A 94 -4.58 -12.02 6.31
CA LYS A 94 -5.07 -13.18 7.09
C LYS A 94 -5.44 -14.38 6.22
N VAL A 95 -5.58 -14.17 4.92
CA VAL A 95 -5.90 -15.21 3.91
C VAL A 95 -4.82 -15.30 2.84
N ASP A 96 -3.58 -15.02 3.23
CA ASP A 96 -2.38 -15.13 2.38
C ASP A 96 -2.38 -14.28 1.10
N MET A 97 -3.22 -13.25 1.05
CA MET A 97 -3.26 -12.30 -0.07
C MET A 97 -2.57 -10.97 0.29
N PRO A 98 -1.75 -10.41 -0.61
CA PRO A 98 -1.17 -9.09 -0.39
C PRO A 98 -2.27 -8.03 -0.33
N CYS A 99 -2.04 -6.98 0.45
CA CYS A 99 -2.85 -5.78 0.36
C CYS A 99 -2.73 -5.19 -1.05
N THR A 100 -3.86 -4.84 -1.65
CA THR A 100 -3.94 -4.24 -2.99
C THR A 100 -4.10 -2.72 -2.96
N GLY A 101 -4.23 -2.11 -1.79
CA GLY A 101 -4.30 -0.66 -1.64
C GLY A 101 -5.68 -0.03 -1.69
N CYS A 102 -6.76 -0.80 -1.49
CA CYS A 102 -8.12 -0.25 -1.57
C CYS A 102 -8.45 0.81 -0.49
N GLY A 103 -7.69 0.85 0.61
CA GLY A 103 -7.89 1.77 1.75
C GLY A 103 -7.36 3.18 1.54
N GLY A 104 -6.79 3.50 0.38
CA GLY A 104 -6.23 4.84 0.13
C GLY A 104 -4.88 5.07 0.82
N ALA A 105 -4.25 6.20 0.49
CA ALA A 105 -2.89 6.52 0.93
C ALA A 105 -2.81 6.82 2.44
N THR A 106 -1.63 6.55 3.00
CA THR A 106 -1.24 7.04 4.32
C THR A 106 -1.13 8.58 4.33
N PRO A 107 -1.19 9.24 5.51
CA PRO A 107 -0.96 10.68 5.60
C PRO A 107 0.41 11.10 5.04
N ASN A 108 0.52 12.37 4.63
CA ASN A 108 1.78 12.99 4.17
C ASN A 108 2.42 12.31 2.95
N GLN A 109 1.62 11.66 2.12
CA GLN A 109 2.06 11.13 0.82
C GLN A 109 1.31 11.87 -0.29
N PRO A 110 1.99 12.30 -1.37
CA PRO A 110 1.32 13.02 -2.46
C PRO A 110 0.33 12.13 -3.21
N ASP A 111 0.67 10.84 -3.35
CA ASP A 111 -0.23 9.79 -3.82
C ASP A 111 0.26 8.42 -3.31
N MET A 112 -0.62 7.41 -3.37
CA MET A 112 -0.34 6.05 -2.90
C MET A 112 0.80 5.37 -3.67
N GLY A 113 0.84 5.51 -4.99
CA GLY A 113 1.79 4.82 -5.83
C GLY A 113 3.21 5.34 -5.61
N THR A 114 3.39 6.66 -5.51
CA THR A 114 4.67 7.28 -5.14
C THR A 114 5.14 6.84 -3.76
N GLY A 115 4.23 6.77 -2.77
CA GLY A 115 4.55 6.26 -1.44
C GLY A 115 5.01 4.80 -1.47
N MET A 116 4.34 3.97 -2.28
CA MET A 116 4.73 2.58 -2.47
C MET A 116 6.08 2.44 -3.18
N ILE A 117 6.31 3.20 -4.25
CA ILE A 117 7.58 3.18 -5.00
C ILE A 117 8.74 3.59 -4.09
N THR A 118 8.55 4.62 -3.27
CA THR A 118 9.55 5.09 -2.29
C THR A 118 9.87 4.00 -1.25
N ALA A 119 8.84 3.35 -0.73
CA ALA A 119 9.01 2.29 0.25
C ALA A 119 9.68 1.05 -0.39
N LEU A 120 9.31 0.70 -1.62
CA LEU A 120 9.89 -0.41 -2.36
C LEU A 120 11.38 -0.18 -2.68
N ALA A 121 11.73 1.03 -3.14
CA ALA A 121 13.11 1.42 -3.40
C ALA A 121 14.01 1.31 -2.14
N SER A 122 13.42 1.50 -0.96
CA SER A 122 14.14 1.42 0.31
C SER A 122 14.42 -0.02 0.78
N ILE A 123 13.67 -1.01 0.28
CA ILE A 123 13.80 -2.42 0.68
C ILE A 123 14.40 -3.30 -0.43
N LEU A 124 14.39 -2.83 -1.67
CA LEU A 124 15.05 -3.47 -2.79
C LEU A 124 16.54 -3.57 -2.51
N ASN A 125 17.06 -4.78 -2.51
CA ASN A 125 18.46 -5.06 -2.27
C ASN A 125 18.91 -6.20 -3.21
N PRO A 126 19.76 -5.94 -4.22
CA PRO A 126 20.27 -6.97 -5.12
C PRO A 126 21.28 -7.95 -4.47
N GLY A 127 21.24 -8.13 -3.15
CA GLY A 127 22.16 -8.99 -2.40
C GLY A 127 23.50 -8.32 -2.06
N LYS A 128 23.57 -6.98 -2.11
CA LYS A 128 24.78 -6.18 -1.89
C LYS A 128 24.60 -5.13 -0.79
N GLU A 129 25.69 -4.49 -0.39
CA GLU A 129 25.64 -3.38 0.55
C GLU A 129 24.89 -2.19 -0.05
N PRO A 130 23.99 -1.52 0.72
CA PRO A 130 23.32 -0.33 0.25
C PRO A 130 24.31 0.74 -0.24
N GLY A 131 24.08 1.25 -1.46
CA GLY A 131 24.96 2.24 -2.09
C GLY A 131 26.02 1.64 -3.03
N THR A 132 26.15 0.32 -3.11
CA THR A 132 27.08 -0.37 -4.04
C THR A 132 26.35 -1.10 -5.17
N TYR A 133 25.16 -0.61 -5.54
CA TYR A 133 24.30 -1.27 -6.52
C TYR A 133 24.68 -0.85 -7.94
N GLU A 134 24.81 -1.82 -8.83
CA GLU A 134 24.96 -1.54 -10.26
C GLU A 134 23.59 -1.34 -10.92
N GLU A 135 23.52 -0.46 -11.92
CA GLU A 135 22.26 -0.12 -12.60
C GLU A 135 21.58 -1.36 -13.21
N GLU A 136 22.36 -2.26 -13.79
CA GLU A 136 21.87 -3.50 -14.41
C GLU A 136 21.18 -4.44 -13.40
N GLU A 137 21.70 -4.51 -12.16
CA GLU A 137 21.15 -5.35 -11.10
C GLU A 137 19.81 -4.81 -10.60
N VAL A 138 19.73 -3.49 -10.45
CA VAL A 138 18.51 -2.79 -10.08
C VAL A 138 17.46 -2.95 -11.18
N ASN A 139 17.86 -2.76 -12.46
CA ASN A 139 16.97 -2.94 -13.61
C ASN A 139 16.44 -4.38 -13.70
N LYS A 140 17.29 -5.38 -13.41
CA LYS A 140 16.86 -6.78 -13.38
C LYS A 140 15.76 -7.01 -12.34
N LEU A 141 15.87 -6.45 -11.14
CA LEU A 141 14.83 -6.54 -10.10
C LEU A 141 13.56 -5.79 -10.49
N ILE A 142 13.68 -4.54 -10.93
CA ILE A 142 12.51 -3.72 -11.32
C ILE A 142 11.75 -4.36 -12.48
N SER A 143 12.45 -5.00 -13.42
CA SER A 143 11.82 -5.67 -14.57
C SER A 143 10.96 -6.89 -14.21
N GLN A 144 11.04 -7.39 -12.97
CA GLN A 144 10.16 -8.43 -12.44
C GLN A 144 8.75 -7.88 -12.18
N ILE A 145 8.59 -6.56 -11.98
CA ILE A 145 7.30 -5.89 -11.82
C ILE A 145 6.66 -5.70 -13.19
N LYS A 146 5.79 -6.64 -13.58
CA LYS A 146 5.22 -6.67 -14.94
C LYS A 146 4.19 -5.57 -15.23
N ASP A 147 3.46 -5.12 -14.21
CA ASP A 147 2.45 -4.07 -14.35
C ASP A 147 2.50 -3.08 -13.18
N PRO A 148 3.44 -2.11 -13.21
CA PRO A 148 3.56 -1.10 -12.15
C PRO A 148 2.30 -0.25 -12.00
N ALA A 149 1.59 0.05 -13.10
CA ALA A 149 0.39 0.86 -13.05
C ALA A 149 -0.76 0.12 -12.35
N GLY A 150 -1.03 -1.12 -12.76
CA GLY A 150 -2.07 -1.96 -12.16
C GLY A 150 -1.77 -2.36 -10.72
N ILE A 151 -0.49 -2.42 -10.31
CA ILE A 151 -0.12 -2.74 -8.92
C ILE A 151 -0.17 -1.50 -8.03
N PHE A 152 0.48 -0.40 -8.42
CA PHE A 152 0.65 0.78 -7.56
C PHE A 152 -0.52 1.75 -7.59
N TYR A 153 -1.36 1.69 -8.63
CA TYR A 153 -2.44 2.64 -8.87
C TYR A 153 -3.81 2.00 -9.08
N MET A 154 -3.99 0.73 -8.68
CA MET A 154 -5.22 -0.05 -8.89
C MET A 154 -6.51 0.70 -8.53
N TYR A 155 -6.51 1.42 -7.41
CA TYR A 155 -7.68 2.15 -6.89
C TYR A 155 -7.51 3.67 -6.91
N SER A 156 -6.31 4.16 -7.25
CA SER A 156 -5.90 5.53 -6.97
C SER A 156 -5.43 6.31 -8.20
N LEU A 157 -5.41 5.69 -9.39
CA LEU A 157 -4.92 6.34 -10.61
C LEU A 157 -5.55 7.73 -10.87
N PRO A 158 -6.88 7.94 -10.77
CA PRO A 158 -7.46 9.26 -11.01
C PRO A 158 -7.01 10.34 -10.01
N ALA A 159 -6.63 9.93 -8.79
CA ALA A 159 -6.16 10.81 -7.72
C ALA A 159 -4.62 10.95 -7.70
N ALA A 160 -3.90 10.16 -8.50
CA ALA A 160 -2.44 10.18 -8.57
C ALA A 160 -1.91 11.45 -9.24
N ILE A 161 -0.60 11.72 -9.08
CA ILE A 161 0.08 12.81 -9.77
C ILE A 161 -0.04 12.64 -11.30
N LEU A 162 0.15 11.40 -11.80
CA LEU A 162 0.13 11.09 -13.24
C LEU A 162 -1.28 11.14 -13.86
N ARG A 163 -2.32 10.79 -13.09
CA ARG A 163 -3.77 10.77 -13.43
C ARG A 163 -4.20 9.86 -14.58
N ARG A 164 -3.48 9.87 -15.71
CA ARG A 164 -3.77 9.10 -16.92
C ARG A 164 -2.48 8.84 -17.71
N LYS A 165 -2.53 7.87 -18.62
CA LYS A 165 -1.47 7.66 -19.61
C LYS A 165 -1.43 8.85 -20.58
N GLU A 166 -0.22 9.31 -20.92
CA GLU A 166 -0.01 10.26 -22.01
C GLU A 166 -0.47 9.63 -23.33
N MET A 167 -1.40 10.29 -24.02
CA MET A 167 -1.80 9.92 -25.38
C MET A 167 -0.89 10.68 -26.34
N ARG A 168 0.09 9.99 -26.92
CA ARG A 168 0.91 10.54 -28.01
C ARG A 168 0.15 10.34 -29.33
N GLU A 169 0.06 11.40 -30.11
CA GLU A 169 -0.48 11.37 -31.48
C GLU A 169 0.43 10.58 -32.43
#